data_AF-A0A956R8P5-F1
#
_entry.id   AF-A0A956R8P5-F1
#
_cell.length_a   1.000
_cell.length_b   1.000
_cell.length_c   1.000
_cell.angle_alpha   90.00
_cell.angle_beta   90.00
_cell.angle_gamma   90.00
#
_symmetry.space_group_name_H-M   'P 1'
#
loop_
_entity.id
_entity.type
_entity.pdbx_description
1 polymer ?
#
loop_
_entity_poly.entity_id
_entity_poly.type
_entity_poly.pdbx_seq_one_letter_code
_entity_poly.pdbx_strand_id
1 'polypeptide(L)'
;MARSKKRQGKAGVDKSLDPSRWAHLIFVLGGFMAAWVLANAIEDVWDMIWATWPQSVPRADTLTSNLAGIIIAVLGTAYAWRRKDWFRFCTEVVIEISQVVWPTRAETRAATVVVIVMTLISSTILWGMDRVWSTITNWLYGI
;
A
#
# COMPACT_ATOMS: atom_id res chain seq x y z
N MET A 1 -4.46 -5.38 61.97
CA MET A 1 -3.35 -5.30 60.99
C MET A 1 -3.50 -6.43 59.97
N ALA A 2 -4.10 -6.17 58.81
CA ALA A 2 -4.24 -7.16 57.74
C ALA A 2 -3.44 -6.70 56.52
N ARG A 3 -2.29 -7.32 56.28
CA ARG A 3 -1.43 -7.06 55.10
C ARG A 3 -2.09 -7.70 53.88
N SER A 4 -2.71 -6.87 53.05
CA SER A 4 -3.18 -7.24 51.70
C SER A 4 -1.98 -7.67 50.85
N LYS A 5 -1.85 -8.98 50.63
CA LYS A 5 -0.87 -9.59 49.75
C LYS A 5 -1.35 -9.36 48.31
N LYS A 6 -0.93 -8.27 47.67
CA LYS A 6 -1.10 -8.04 46.23
C LYS A 6 -0.51 -9.24 45.49
N ARG A 7 -1.38 -10.12 45.00
CA ARG A 7 -1.03 -11.12 43.98
C ARG A 7 -0.62 -10.33 42.75
N GLN A 8 0.68 -10.29 42.48
CA GLN A 8 1.19 -9.89 41.17
C GLN A 8 0.63 -10.91 40.17
N GLY A 9 -0.41 -10.49 39.45
CA GLY A 9 -0.87 -11.22 38.28
C GLY A 9 0.31 -11.32 37.33
N LYS A 10 0.63 -12.56 36.93
CA LYS A 10 1.64 -12.86 35.92
C LYS A 10 1.49 -11.87 34.78
N ALA A 11 2.50 -11.01 34.59
CA ALA A 11 2.58 -10.15 33.42
C ALA A 11 2.39 -11.06 32.19
N GLY A 12 1.31 -10.82 31.45
CA GLY A 12 1.01 -11.54 30.23
C GLY A 12 2.24 -11.46 29.34
N VAL A 13 2.64 -12.61 28.81
CA VAL A 13 3.73 -12.82 27.86
C VAL A 13 3.91 -11.58 27.00
N ASP A 14 5.01 -10.85 27.20
CA ASP A 14 5.45 -9.82 26.26
C ASP A 14 5.80 -10.57 24.97
N LYS A 15 4.79 -10.74 24.10
CA LYS A 15 5.00 -11.17 22.73
C LYS A 15 5.62 -9.97 22.01
N SER A 16 6.89 -9.70 22.32
CA SER A 16 7.78 -8.96 21.43
C SER A 16 7.44 -9.43 20.02
N LEU A 17 7.03 -8.50 19.15
CA LEU A 17 6.55 -8.77 17.80
C LEU A 17 7.50 -9.76 17.14
N ASP A 18 7.12 -11.05 17.05
CA ASP A 18 7.99 -12.10 16.52
C ASP A 18 8.14 -11.85 15.02
N PRO A 19 9.28 -11.29 14.55
CA PRO A 19 9.38 -10.74 13.21
C PRO A 19 9.20 -11.83 12.14
N SER A 20 9.54 -13.07 12.48
CA SER A 20 9.42 -14.23 11.61
C SER A 20 7.97 -14.53 11.23
N ARG A 21 7.02 -14.39 12.16
CA ARG A 21 5.59 -14.67 11.93
C ARG A 21 4.97 -13.63 10.99
N TRP A 22 5.34 -12.38 11.19
CA TRP A 22 4.89 -11.28 10.35
C TRP A 22 5.47 -11.37 8.94
N ALA A 23 6.73 -11.80 8.79
CA ALA A 23 7.31 -12.07 7.48
C ALA A 23 6.51 -13.14 6.72
N HIS A 24 6.15 -14.26 7.35
CA HIS A 24 5.29 -15.28 6.72
C HIS A 24 3.93 -14.74 6.30
N LEU A 25 3.28 -13.91 7.13
CA LEU A 25 2.01 -13.28 6.79
C LEU A 25 2.13 -12.35 5.57
N ILE A 26 3.22 -11.58 5.46
CA ILE A 26 3.48 -10.70 4.32
C ILE A 26 3.60 -11.51 3.02
N PHE A 27 4.32 -12.64 3.02
CA PHE A 27 4.42 -13.49 1.83
C PHE A 27 3.09 -14.14 1.45
N VAL A 28 2.28 -14.56 2.44
CA VAL A 28 0.97 -15.14 2.18
C VAL A 28 0.01 -14.10 1.60
N LEU A 29 -0.10 -12.92 2.22
CA LEU A 29 -0.95 -11.82 1.73
C LEU A 29 -0.47 -11.28 0.38
N GLY A 30 0.83 -11.11 0.22
CA GLY A 30 1.47 -10.74 -1.04
C GLY A 30 1.20 -11.77 -2.14
N GLY A 31 1.22 -13.06 -1.80
CA GLY A 31 0.86 -14.12 -2.74
C GLY A 31 -0.60 -14.11 -3.16
N PHE A 32 -1.52 -13.87 -2.23
CA PHE A 32 -2.94 -13.68 -2.57
C PHE A 32 -3.17 -12.46 -3.47
N MET A 33 -2.52 -11.32 -3.16
CA MET A 33 -2.58 -10.12 -4.00
C MET A 33 -1.98 -10.38 -5.39
N ALA A 34 -0.83 -11.04 -5.46
CA ALA A 34 -0.20 -11.41 -6.72
C ALA A 34 -1.07 -12.37 -7.54
N ALA A 35 -1.74 -13.34 -6.89
CA ALA A 35 -2.68 -14.23 -7.55
C ALA A 35 -3.87 -13.49 -8.13
N TRP A 36 -4.46 -12.56 -7.37
CA TRP A 36 -5.55 -11.73 -7.85
C TRP A 36 -5.12 -10.84 -9.03
N VAL A 37 -3.97 -10.16 -8.93
CA VAL A 37 -3.45 -9.30 -9.99
C VAL A 37 -3.10 -10.11 -11.24
N LEU A 38 -2.38 -11.22 -11.11
CA LEU A 38 -1.95 -12.02 -12.26
C LEU A 38 -3.13 -12.73 -12.94
N ALA A 39 -4.12 -13.19 -12.17
CA ALA A 39 -5.32 -13.80 -12.74
C ALA A 39 -6.09 -12.81 -13.62
N ASN A 40 -6.35 -11.58 -13.13
CA ASN A 40 -7.00 -10.54 -13.92
C ASN A 40 -6.12 -10.07 -15.09
N ALA A 41 -4.81 -9.88 -14.87
CA ALA A 41 -3.90 -9.45 -15.94
C ALA A 41 -3.80 -10.47 -17.08
N ILE A 42 -3.84 -11.78 -16.78
CA ILE A 42 -3.80 -12.84 -17.80
C ILE A 42 -5.12 -12.89 -18.57
N GLU A 43 -6.26 -12.67 -17.90
CA GLU A 43 -7.55 -12.55 -18.55
C GLU A 43 -7.58 -11.36 -19.53
N ASP A 44 -7.16 -10.17 -19.06
CA ASP A 44 -7.07 -8.96 -19.89
C ASP A 44 -6.13 -9.13 -21.10
N VAL A 45 -4.96 -9.74 -20.87
CA VAL A 45 -3.98 -10.01 -21.95
C VAL A 45 -4.56 -11.01 -22.94
N TRP A 46 -5.24 -12.06 -22.47
CA TRP A 46 -5.83 -13.06 -23.35
C TRP A 46 -6.98 -12.48 -24.18
N ASP A 47 -7.84 -11.67 -23.56
CA ASP A 47 -8.93 -11.00 -24.25
C ASP A 47 -8.42 -10.00 -25.29
N MET A 48 -7.35 -9.26 -24.98
CA MET A 48 -6.67 -8.39 -25.94
C MET A 48 -6.10 -9.17 -27.13
N ILE A 49 -5.48 -10.34 -26.89
CA ILE A 49 -4.94 -11.21 -27.94
C ILE A 49 -6.08 -11.75 -28.83
N TRP A 50 -7.17 -12.24 -28.22
CA TRP A 50 -8.32 -12.74 -28.96
C TRP A 50 -8.99 -11.64 -29.79
N ALA A 51 -9.14 -10.43 -29.25
CA ALA A 51 -9.68 -9.29 -29.98
C ALA A 51 -8.85 -8.92 -31.22
N THR A 52 -7.54 -9.15 -31.16
CA THR A 52 -6.63 -8.82 -32.26
C THR A 52 -6.59 -9.94 -33.32
N TRP A 53 -6.72 -11.21 -32.92
CA TRP A 53 -6.61 -12.37 -33.83
C TRP A 53 -7.67 -13.45 -33.56
N PRO A 54 -8.95 -13.19 -33.88
CA PRO A 54 -10.06 -14.07 -33.49
C PRO A 54 -10.11 -15.41 -34.24
N GLN A 55 -9.38 -15.56 -35.35
CA GLN A 55 -9.41 -16.75 -36.21
C GLN A 55 -8.31 -17.78 -35.88
N SER A 56 -7.27 -17.39 -35.15
CA SER A 56 -6.11 -18.25 -34.86
C SER A 56 -6.02 -18.69 -33.39
N VAL A 57 -6.76 -18.06 -32.47
CA VAL A 57 -6.70 -18.35 -31.04
C VAL A 57 -8.09 -18.67 -30.49
N PRO A 58 -8.29 -19.83 -29.85
CA PRO A 58 -9.53 -20.12 -29.14
C PRO A 58 -9.79 -19.09 -28.03
N ARG A 59 -11.05 -18.74 -27.79
CA ARG A 59 -11.43 -17.95 -26.61
C ARG A 59 -11.09 -18.78 -25.38
N ALA A 60 -10.24 -18.27 -24.49
CA ALA A 60 -9.94 -18.98 -23.25
C ALA A 60 -11.17 -18.90 -22.37
N ASP A 61 -11.55 -20.04 -21.79
CA ASP A 61 -12.52 -20.05 -20.71
C ASP A 61 -11.91 -19.30 -19.53
N THR A 62 -12.72 -18.47 -18.87
CA THR A 62 -12.32 -17.67 -17.69
C THR A 62 -11.65 -18.53 -16.62
N LEU A 63 -12.05 -19.80 -16.50
CA LEU A 63 -11.44 -20.75 -15.57
C LEU A 63 -9.96 -21.05 -15.89
N THR A 64 -9.60 -21.21 -17.17
CA THR A 64 -8.24 -21.59 -17.59
C THR A 64 -7.23 -20.45 -17.40
N SER A 65 -7.61 -19.21 -17.75
CA SER A 65 -6.79 -18.01 -17.55
C SER A 65 -6.58 -17.72 -16.06
N ASN A 66 -7.65 -17.80 -15.26
CA ASN A 66 -7.57 -17.59 -13.82
C ASN A 66 -6.72 -18.66 -13.12
N LEU A 67 -6.86 -19.93 -13.50
CA LEU A 67 -6.02 -21.00 -12.96
C LEU A 67 -4.54 -20.81 -13.34
N ALA A 68 -4.25 -20.42 -14.59
CA ALA A 68 -2.88 -20.14 -15.02
C ALA A 68 -2.26 -19.01 -14.19
N GLY A 69 -3.00 -17.91 -13.95
CA GLY A 69 -2.54 -16.81 -13.11
C GLY A 69 -2.31 -17.18 -11.65
N ILE A 70 -3.22 -17.96 -11.07
CA ILE A 70 -3.07 -18.46 -9.70
C ILE A 70 -1.84 -19.36 -9.59
N ILE A 71 -1.62 -20.27 -10.55
CA ILE A 71 -0.45 -21.18 -10.54
C ILE A 71 0.85 -20.37 -10.61
N ILE A 72 0.95 -19.41 -11.54
CA ILE A 72 2.13 -18.55 -11.69
C ILE A 72 2.38 -17.77 -10.39
N ALA A 73 1.32 -17.22 -9.77
CA ALA A 73 1.44 -16.47 -8.53
C ALA A 73 1.88 -17.34 -7.34
N VAL A 74 1.35 -18.55 -7.21
CA VAL A 74 1.75 -19.50 -6.16
C VAL A 74 3.21 -19.91 -6.34
N LEU A 75 3.62 -20.23 -7.57
CA LEU A 75 5.01 -20.58 -7.87
C LEU A 75 5.96 -19.41 -7.61
N GLY A 76 5.58 -18.21 -8.05
CA GLY A 76 6.35 -16.98 -7.83
C GLY A 76 6.49 -16.66 -6.34
N THR A 77 5.41 -16.79 -5.57
CA THR A 77 5.42 -16.57 -4.12
C THR A 77 6.24 -17.62 -3.39
N ALA A 78 6.13 -18.90 -3.76
CA ALA A 78 6.94 -19.97 -3.18
C ALA A 78 8.43 -19.79 -3.48
N TYR A 79 8.77 -19.33 -4.68
CA TYR A 79 10.13 -18.98 -5.06
C TYR A 79 10.66 -17.80 -4.24
N ALA A 80 9.86 -16.73 -4.10
CA ALA A 80 10.18 -15.56 -3.29
C ALA A 80 10.40 -15.92 -1.82
N TRP A 81 9.57 -16.80 -1.26
CA TRP A 81 9.68 -17.26 0.14
C TRP A 81 10.94 -18.11 0.37
N ARG A 82 11.38 -18.90 -0.61
CA ARG A 82 12.63 -19.68 -0.49
C ARG A 82 13.90 -18.84 -0.56
N ARG A 83 13.84 -17.63 -1.11
CA ARG A 83 14.99 -16.72 -1.21
C ARG A 83 15.29 -16.11 0.16
N LYS A 84 16.42 -16.50 0.76
CA LYS A 84 16.89 -16.00 2.07
C LYS A 84 17.02 -14.48 2.12
N ASP A 85 17.49 -13.86 1.04
CA ASP A 85 17.69 -12.40 0.97
C ASP A 85 16.36 -11.65 1.10
N TRP A 86 15.32 -12.14 0.41
CA TRP A 86 13.99 -11.52 0.42
C TRP A 86 13.29 -11.73 1.76
N PHE A 87 13.40 -12.93 2.33
CA PHE A 87 12.85 -13.22 3.64
C PHE A 87 13.52 -12.39 4.75
N ARG A 88 14.85 -12.24 4.67
CA ARG A 88 15.62 -11.39 5.59
C ARG A 88 15.20 -9.92 5.46
N PHE A 89 15.08 -9.40 4.25
CA PHE A 89 14.62 -8.03 4.00
C PHE A 89 13.24 -7.76 4.63
N CYS A 90 12.25 -8.64 4.40
CA CYS A 90 10.93 -8.49 5.02
C CYS A 90 11.01 -8.50 6.55
N THR A 91 11.87 -9.34 7.13
CA THR A 91 12.08 -9.42 8.57
C THR A 91 12.70 -8.13 9.11
N GLU A 92 13.70 -7.57 8.43
CA GLU A 92 14.33 -6.29 8.78
C GLU A 92 13.33 -5.13 8.71
N VAL A 93 12.48 -5.07 7.68
CA VAL A 93 11.41 -4.05 7.56
C VAL A 93 10.41 -4.15 8.72
N VAL A 94 10.01 -5.36 9.12
CA VAL A 94 9.11 -5.54 10.28
C VAL A 94 9.77 -5.04 11.57
N ILE A 95 11.07 -5.28 11.74
CA ILE A 95 11.83 -4.78 12.89
C ILE A 95 11.87 -3.25 12.88
N GLU A 96 12.16 -2.63 11.73
CA GLU A 96 12.21 -1.18 11.61
C GLU A 96 10.84 -0.53 11.89
N ILE A 97 9.76 -1.11 11.35
CA ILE A 97 8.39 -0.66 11.62
C ILE A 97 8.05 -0.76 13.11
N SER A 98 8.54 -1.78 13.81
CA SER A 98 8.31 -1.92 15.25
C SER A 98 8.97 -0.82 16.09
N GLN A 99 9.97 -0.13 15.52
CA GLN A 99 10.66 0.99 16.15
C GLN A 99 10.04 2.35 15.82
N VAL A 100 9.07 2.40 14.91
CA VAL A 100 8.37 3.64 14.55
C VAL A 100 7.52 4.09 15.73
N VAL A 101 7.95 5.19 16.35
CA VAL A 101 7.17 5.90 17.36
C VAL A 101 6.17 6.81 16.66
N TRP A 102 4.88 6.59 16.92
CA TRP A 102 3.84 7.43 16.36
C TRP A 102 3.77 8.76 17.11
N PRO A 103 3.67 9.89 16.38
CA PRO A 103 3.63 11.22 16.98
C PRO A 103 2.42 11.36 17.89
N THR A 104 2.55 12.21 18.91
CA THR A 104 1.42 12.50 19.79
C THR A 104 0.35 13.31 19.05
N ARG A 105 -0.92 13.21 19.50
CA ARG A 105 -2.02 13.98 18.89
C ARG A 105 -1.75 15.50 18.87
N ALA A 106 -0.94 16.00 19.81
CA ALA A 106 -0.55 17.40 19.87
C ALA A 106 0.43 17.76 18.74
N GLU A 107 1.46 16.95 18.51
CA GLU A 107 2.42 17.11 17.41
C GLU A 107 1.73 17.02 16.04
N THR A 108 0.84 16.04 15.85
CA THR A 108 0.08 15.90 14.59
C THR A 108 -0.74 17.15 14.32
N ARG A 109 -1.44 17.69 15.34
CA ARG A 109 -2.24 18.92 15.19
C ARG A 109 -1.37 20.12 14.84
N ALA A 110 -0.20 20.27 15.48
CA ALA A 110 0.73 21.35 15.17
C ALA A 110 1.18 21.29 13.70
N ALA A 111 1.57 20.10 13.21
CA ALA A 111 1.95 19.91 11.82
C ALA A 111 0.79 20.24 10.86
N THR A 112 -0.44 19.79 11.15
CA THR A 112 -1.61 20.11 10.31
C THR A 112 -1.88 21.62 10.26
N VAL A 113 -1.76 22.34 11.38
CA VAL A 113 -1.94 23.80 11.41
C VAL A 113 -0.91 24.49 10.51
N VAL A 114 0.35 24.07 10.55
CA VAL A 114 1.40 24.63 9.68
C VAL A 114 1.05 24.43 8.20
N VAL A 115 0.61 23.21 7.82
CA VAL A 115 0.19 22.92 6.44
C VAL A 115 -0.98 23.81 6.02
N ILE A 116 -2.01 23.96 6.87
CA ILE A 116 -3.17 24.81 6.59
C ILE A 116 -2.72 26.26 6.32
N VAL A 117 -1.85 26.81 7.17
CA VAL A 117 -1.34 28.17 6.99
C VAL A 117 -0.58 28.31 5.68
N MET A 118 0.32 27.36 5.37
CA MET A 118 1.08 27.38 4.12
C MET A 118 0.15 27.31 2.89
N THR A 119 -0.85 26.42 2.92
CA THR A 119 -1.83 26.28 1.84
C THR A 119 -2.67 27.56 1.67
N LEU A 120 -3.06 28.24 2.76
CA LEU A 120 -3.78 29.51 2.68
C LEU A 120 -2.93 30.62 2.04
N ILE A 121 -1.65 30.70 2.39
CA ILE A 121 -0.71 31.65 1.78
C ILE A 121 -0.56 31.36 0.29
N SER A 122 -0.29 30.11 -0.10
CA SER A 122 -0.16 29.72 -1.50
C SER A 122 -1.44 29.99 -2.29
N SER A 123 -2.61 29.67 -1.73
CA SER A 123 -3.90 29.92 -2.36
C SER A 123 -4.16 31.42 -2.57
N THR A 124 -3.79 32.26 -1.59
CA THR A 124 -3.95 33.72 -1.69
C THR A 124 -3.05 34.32 -2.77
N ILE A 125 -1.80 33.84 -2.88
CA ILE A 125 -0.87 34.28 -3.93
C ILE A 125 -1.38 33.87 -5.32
N LEU A 126 -1.79 32.61 -5.48
CA LEU A 126 -2.35 32.12 -6.75
C LEU A 126 -3.60 32.90 -7.14
N TRP A 127 -4.53 33.11 -6.20
CA TRP A 127 -5.72 33.93 -6.43
C TRP A 127 -5.38 35.35 -6.88
N GLY A 128 -4.38 35.99 -6.23
CA GLY A 128 -3.91 37.31 -6.64
C GLY A 128 -3.33 37.32 -8.05
N MET A 129 -2.54 36.32 -8.39
CA MET A 129 -1.99 36.14 -9.74
C MET A 129 -3.11 35.93 -10.77
N ASP A 130 -4.07 35.04 -10.50
CA ASP A 130 -5.22 34.79 -11.38
C ASP A 130 -6.03 36.06 -11.64
N ARG A 131 -6.20 36.91 -10.62
CA ARG A 131 -6.85 38.22 -10.76
C ARG A 131 -6.08 39.16 -11.69
N VAL A 132 -4.76 39.19 -11.57
CA VAL A 132 -3.89 40.00 -12.46
C VAL A 132 -4.00 39.51 -13.90
N TRP A 133 -3.85 38.20 -14.13
CA TRP A 133 -3.99 37.62 -15.47
C TRP A 133 -5.38 37.86 -16.05
N SER A 134 -6.44 37.64 -15.28
CA SER A 134 -7.82 37.91 -15.74
C SER A 134 -8.00 39.37 -16.16
N THR A 135 -7.45 40.32 -15.40
CA THR A 135 -7.54 41.75 -15.73
C THR A 135 -6.78 42.08 -17.02
N ILE A 136 -5.56 41.55 -17.17
CA ILE A 136 -4.73 41.73 -18.37
C ILE A 136 -5.41 41.12 -19.59
N THR A 137 -5.92 39.90 -19.46
CA THR A 137 -6.58 39.17 -20.53
C THR A 137 -7.88 39.84 -20.97
N ASN A 138 -8.71 40.33 -20.03
CA ASN A 138 -9.92 41.09 -20.36
C ASN A 138 -9.57 42.40 -21.10
N TRP A 139 -8.56 43.14 -20.60
CA TRP A 139 -8.07 44.34 -21.27
C TRP A 139 -7.58 44.06 -22.70
N LEU A 140 -6.88 42.94 -22.91
CA LEU A 140 -6.34 42.56 -24.23
C LEU A 140 -7.42 42.13 -25.22
N TYR A 141 -8.39 41.30 -24.78
CA TYR A 141 -9.48 40.85 -25.65
C TYR A 141 -10.60 41.89 -25.81
N GLY A 142 -10.51 43.03 -25.11
CA GLY A 142 -11.45 44.13 -25.25
C GLY A 142 -12.87 43.82 -24.77
N ILE A 143 -12.98 42.87 -23.83
CA ILE A 143 -14.22 42.52 -23.11
C ILE A 143 -14.20 43.14 -21.71
#